data_AF-A0A1G0GUF5-F1
#
_entry.id   AF-A0A1G0GUF5-F1
#
_cell.length_a   1.000
_cell.length_b   1.000
_cell.length_c   1.000
_cell.angle_alpha   90.00
_cell.angle_beta   90.00
_cell.angle_gamma   90.00
#
_symmetry.space_group_name_H-M   'P 1'
#
loop_
_entity.id
_entity.type
_entity.pdbx_description
1 polymer ?
#
loop_
_entity_poly.entity_id
_entity_poly.type
_entity_poly.pdbx_seq_one_letter_code
_entity_poly.pdbx_strand_id
1 'polypeptide(L)'
;MAIKECQSAGIQVKMITGDHAATASAIAAQMGIGNGHVLTGIELENLSVSTVFLAGIFGVFEWGMLQGYSTELSRTLSINTLVTLEVWYLFSSRYVHGSSLTTEGIRGTKAVFFAIGLVGMLQAAFTYLSPIQFLFKTEPLNFHQIAVIALIGMVGFIIFEVDKLILLKFSNNK
;
A
#
# COMPACT_ATOMS: atom_id res chain seq x y z
N MET A 1 -25.08 31.62 -4.54
CA MET A 1 -26.37 31.13 -5.10
C MET A 1 -26.20 29.77 -5.78
N ALA A 2 -25.17 29.60 -6.62
CA ALA A 2 -24.91 28.34 -7.34
C ALA A 2 -24.80 27.04 -6.50
N ILE A 3 -24.10 27.04 -5.35
CA ILE A 3 -23.93 25.81 -4.54
C ILE A 3 -25.28 25.32 -3.97
N LYS A 4 -26.12 26.25 -3.49
CA LYS A 4 -27.45 25.93 -2.95
C LYS A 4 -28.40 25.44 -4.05
N GLU A 5 -28.31 26.00 -5.26
CA GLU A 5 -29.08 25.51 -6.42
C GLU A 5 -28.66 24.09 -6.80
N CYS A 6 -27.36 23.79 -6.88
CA CYS A 6 -26.87 22.43 -7.13
C CYS A 6 -27.33 21.44 -6.06
N GLN A 7 -27.30 21.82 -4.78
CA GLN A 7 -27.78 20.99 -3.68
C GLN A 7 -29.30 20.76 -3.77
N SER A 8 -30.09 21.78 -4.13
CA SER A 8 -31.55 21.64 -4.34
C SER A 8 -31.91 20.75 -5.53
N ALA A 9 -31.00 20.61 -6.50
CA ALA A 9 -31.12 19.68 -7.62
C ALA A 9 -30.64 18.24 -7.27
N GLY A 10 -30.25 17.98 -6.02
CA GLY A 10 -29.75 16.67 -5.57
C GLY A 10 -28.28 16.39 -5.91
N ILE A 11 -27.52 17.39 -6.38
CA ILE A 11 -26.12 17.23 -6.76
C ILE A 11 -25.22 17.41 -5.53
N GLN A 12 -24.43 16.38 -5.20
CA GLN A 12 -23.45 16.45 -4.12
C GLN A 12 -22.22 17.28 -4.54
N VAL A 13 -22.02 18.42 -3.90
CA VAL A 13 -20.84 19.27 -4.10
C VAL A 13 -19.73 18.83 -3.15
N LYS A 14 -18.57 18.44 -3.70
CA LYS A 14 -17.35 18.16 -2.93
C LYS A 14 -16.29 19.21 -3.24
N MET A 15 -15.59 19.69 -2.22
CA MET A 15 -14.44 20.59 -2.37
C MET A 15 -13.16 19.76 -2.45
N ILE A 16 -12.30 20.07 -3.42
CA ILE A 16 -10.94 19.55 -3.52
C ILE A 16 -10.02 20.78 -3.55
N THR A 17 -9.15 20.92 -2.55
CA THR A 17 -8.15 22.00 -2.46
C THR A 17 -6.82 21.45 -1.97
N GLY A 18 -5.71 22.10 -2.36
CA GLY A 18 -4.35 21.81 -1.89
C GLY A 18 -3.94 22.59 -0.64
N ASP A 19 -4.86 23.31 0.00
CA ASP A 19 -4.63 24.03 1.25
C ASP A 19 -4.57 23.09 2.46
N HIS A 20 -4.10 23.62 3.60
CA HIS A 20 -4.20 22.90 4.86
C HIS A 20 -5.65 22.54 5.20
N ALA A 21 -5.86 21.34 5.74
CA ALA A 21 -7.18 20.80 6.06
C ALA A 21 -8.06 21.75 6.88
N ALA A 22 -7.47 22.49 7.83
CA ALA A 22 -8.18 23.48 8.64
C ALA A 22 -8.71 24.66 7.80
N THR A 23 -7.90 25.18 6.88
CA THR A 23 -8.29 26.26 5.97
C THR A 23 -9.35 25.80 4.98
N ALA A 24 -9.17 24.61 4.41
CA ALA A 24 -10.13 23.99 3.51
C ALA A 24 -11.51 23.83 4.18
N SER A 25 -11.53 23.33 5.42
CA SER A 25 -12.74 23.16 6.22
C SER A 25 -13.43 24.51 6.50
N ALA A 26 -12.65 25.53 6.89
CA ALA A 26 -13.20 26.86 7.14
C ALA A 26 -13.83 27.49 5.90
N ILE A 27 -13.19 27.37 4.72
CA ILE A 27 -13.73 27.86 3.45
C ILE A 27 -14.97 27.06 3.03
N ALA A 28 -14.96 25.73 3.19
CA ALA A 28 -16.11 24.87 2.89
C ALA A 28 -17.34 25.24 3.74
N ALA A 29 -17.12 25.54 5.02
CA ALA A 29 -18.17 26.01 5.93
C ALA A 29 -18.73 27.37 5.47
N GLN A 30 -17.86 28.34 5.15
CA GLN A 30 -18.27 29.65 4.66
C GLN A 30 -19.02 29.60 3.32
N MET A 31 -18.64 28.68 2.42
CA MET A 31 -19.30 28.49 1.12
C MET A 31 -20.61 27.68 1.19
N GLY A 32 -20.99 27.18 2.36
CA GLY A 32 -22.21 26.38 2.54
C GLY A 32 -22.12 24.98 1.94
N ILE A 33 -20.91 24.44 1.76
CA ILE A 33 -20.68 23.04 1.36
C ILE A 33 -20.92 22.11 2.56
N GLY A 34 -20.68 22.62 3.79
CA GLY A 34 -20.95 21.94 5.05
C GLY A 34 -19.68 21.63 5.85
N ASN A 35 -19.87 21.15 7.08
CA ASN A 35 -18.79 20.76 8.01
C ASN A 35 -18.49 19.25 7.94
N GLY A 36 -18.40 18.71 6.72
CA GLY A 36 -18.14 17.28 6.51
C GLY A 36 -16.72 16.86 6.89
N HIS A 37 -16.45 15.56 6.83
CA HIS A 37 -15.10 15.01 7.01
C HIS A 37 -14.16 15.53 5.91
N VAL A 38 -13.02 16.09 6.33
CA VAL A 38 -11.92 16.45 5.43
C VAL A 38 -10.98 15.26 5.34
N LEU A 39 -10.73 14.79 4.11
CA LEU A 39 -9.74 13.75 3.84
C LEU A 39 -8.47 14.39 3.30
N THR A 40 -7.36 14.12 3.97
CA THR A 40 -6.01 14.53 3.58
C THR A 40 -5.42 13.55 2.56
N GLY A 41 -4.39 13.99 1.83
CA GLY A 41 -3.64 13.11 0.92
C GLY A 41 -3.05 11.88 1.61
N ILE A 42 -2.60 12.03 2.86
CA ILE A 42 -2.04 10.95 3.68
C ILE A 42 -3.12 9.92 4.05
N GLU A 43 -4.33 10.37 4.39
CA GLU A 43 -5.44 9.45 4.69
C GLU A 43 -5.87 8.67 3.45
N LEU A 44 -5.88 9.30 2.27
CA LEU A 44 -6.14 8.62 1.00
C LEU A 44 -5.07 7.57 0.68
N GLU A 45 -3.78 7.89 0.91
CA GLU A 45 -2.68 6.94 0.74
C GLU A 45 -2.83 5.73 1.68
N ASN A 46 -3.09 5.98 2.97
CA ASN A 46 -3.27 4.91 3.96
C ASN A 46 -4.45 3.99 3.62
N LEU A 47 -5.53 4.53 3.07
CA LEU A 47 -6.66 3.73 2.60
C LEU A 47 -6.27 2.84 1.41
N SER A 48 -5.51 3.38 0.45
CA SER A 48 -5.00 2.60 -0.67
C SER A 48 -4.08 1.48 -0.21
N VAL A 49 -3.10 1.79 0.65
CA VAL A 49 -2.15 0.81 1.21
C VAL A 49 -2.89 -0.32 1.92
N SER A 50 -3.82 0.02 2.82
CA SER A 50 -4.60 -0.98 3.56
C SER A 50 -5.42 -1.87 2.61
N THR A 51 -5.96 -1.29 1.54
CA THR A 51 -6.75 -2.02 0.53
C THR A 51 -5.87 -2.98 -0.27
N VAL A 52 -4.69 -2.55 -0.71
CA VAL A 52 -3.74 -3.41 -1.44
C VAL A 52 -3.25 -4.55 -0.55
N PHE A 53 -2.97 -4.30 0.73
CA PHE A 53 -2.57 -5.33 1.68
C PHE A 53 -3.68 -6.36 1.87
N LEU A 54 -4.91 -5.90 2.13
CA LEU A 54 -6.06 -6.78 2.28
C LEU A 54 -6.28 -7.62 1.01
N ALA A 55 -6.33 -6.97 -0.16
CA ALA A 55 -6.56 -7.65 -1.42
C ALA A 55 -5.44 -8.65 -1.76
N GLY A 56 -4.18 -8.30 -1.50
CA GLY A 56 -3.04 -9.18 -1.74
C GLY A 56 -3.05 -10.40 -0.82
N ILE A 57 -3.23 -10.20 0.48
CA ILE A 57 -3.20 -11.29 1.48
C ILE A 57 -4.39 -12.24 1.26
N PHE A 58 -5.62 -11.70 1.23
CA PHE A 58 -6.81 -12.54 1.02
C PHE A 58 -6.86 -13.12 -0.38
N GLY A 59 -6.46 -12.36 -1.41
CA GLY A 59 -6.41 -12.84 -2.78
C GLY A 59 -5.47 -14.03 -2.95
N VAL A 60 -4.29 -13.99 -2.33
CA VAL A 60 -3.33 -15.12 -2.34
C VAL A 60 -3.84 -16.31 -1.53
N PHE A 61 -4.45 -16.05 -0.37
CA PHE A 61 -5.04 -17.11 0.45
C PHE A 61 -6.13 -17.86 -0.33
N GLU A 62 -7.10 -17.13 -0.89
CA GLU A 62 -8.19 -17.69 -1.69
C GLU A 62 -7.65 -18.39 -2.95
N TRP A 63 -6.68 -17.79 -3.64
CA TRP A 63 -6.03 -18.45 -4.77
C TRP A 63 -5.40 -19.79 -4.37
N GLY A 64 -4.72 -19.86 -3.22
CA GLY A 64 -4.15 -21.10 -2.70
C GLY A 64 -5.23 -22.15 -2.38
N MET A 65 -6.32 -21.73 -1.74
CA MET A 65 -7.47 -22.60 -1.44
C MET A 65 -8.13 -23.12 -2.72
N LEU A 66 -8.26 -22.28 -3.76
CA LEU A 66 -8.82 -22.66 -5.06
C LEU A 66 -7.94 -23.67 -5.81
N GLN A 67 -6.63 -23.62 -5.61
CA GLN A 67 -5.68 -24.63 -6.15
C GLN A 67 -5.71 -25.95 -5.37
N GLY A 68 -6.51 -26.04 -4.29
CA GLY A 68 -6.57 -27.23 -3.43
C GLY A 68 -5.36 -27.38 -2.51
N TYR A 69 -4.62 -26.29 -2.24
CA TYR A 69 -3.53 -26.30 -1.28
C TYR A 69 -4.05 -26.50 0.15
N SER A 70 -3.18 -26.99 1.03
CA SER A 70 -3.50 -27.09 2.46
C SER A 70 -3.75 -25.71 3.07
N THR A 71 -4.42 -25.69 4.23
CA THR A 71 -4.63 -24.43 4.97
C THR A 71 -3.32 -23.83 5.46
N GLU A 72 -2.36 -24.69 5.77
CA GLU A 72 -1.01 -24.40 6.23
C GLU A 72 -0.18 -23.72 5.13
N LEU A 73 -0.20 -24.28 3.92
CA LEU A 73 0.47 -23.70 2.75
C LEU A 73 -0.17 -22.36 2.36
N SER A 74 -1.49 -22.26 2.37
CA SER A 74 -2.22 -21.01 2.06
C SER A 74 -1.93 -19.90 3.07
N ARG A 75 -1.80 -20.24 4.36
CA ARG A 75 -1.33 -19.30 5.40
C ARG A 75 0.12 -18.89 5.17
N THR A 76 0.99 -19.83 4.80
CA THR A 76 2.40 -19.55 4.55
C THR A 76 2.58 -18.60 3.36
N LEU A 77 1.82 -18.81 2.29
CA LEU A 77 1.73 -17.92 1.12
C LEU A 77 1.28 -16.51 1.54
N SER A 78 0.25 -16.42 2.38
CA SER A 78 -0.30 -15.14 2.85
C SER A 78 0.71 -14.35 3.70
N ILE A 79 1.44 -15.03 4.59
CA ILE A 79 2.49 -14.40 5.42
C ILE A 79 3.65 -13.91 4.56
N ASN A 80 4.12 -14.72 3.61
CA ASN A 80 5.19 -14.30 2.70
C ASN A 80 4.74 -13.13 1.80
N THR A 81 3.47 -13.10 1.40
CA THR A 81 2.87 -11.98 0.65
C THR A 81 2.84 -10.71 1.49
N LEU A 82 2.38 -10.79 2.74
CA LEU A 82 2.36 -9.66 3.67
C LEU A 82 3.76 -9.05 3.81
N VAL A 83 4.78 -9.85 4.12
CA VAL A 83 6.13 -9.33 4.32
C VAL A 83 6.75 -8.80 3.03
N THR A 84 6.45 -9.42 1.89
CA THR A 84 6.86 -8.89 0.58
C THR A 84 6.24 -7.52 0.32
N LEU A 85 4.94 -7.34 0.58
CA LEU A 85 4.27 -6.05 0.43
C LEU A 85 4.81 -5.00 1.41
N GLU A 86 5.13 -5.37 2.66
CA GLU A 86 5.77 -4.47 3.63
C GLU A 86 7.12 -3.96 3.13
N VAL A 87 7.95 -4.84 2.57
CA VAL A 87 9.24 -4.43 2.01
C VAL A 87 9.02 -3.41 0.89
N TRP A 88 8.15 -3.69 -0.06
CA TRP A 88 7.85 -2.77 -1.17
C TRP A 88 7.22 -1.45 -0.70
N TYR A 89 6.34 -1.51 0.30
CA TYR A 89 5.74 -0.32 0.91
C TYR A 89 6.80 0.51 1.64
N LEU A 90 7.73 -0.10 2.38
CA LEU A 90 8.85 0.60 3.02
C LEU A 90 9.70 1.35 1.99
N PHE A 91 9.96 0.74 0.83
CA PHE A 91 10.62 1.44 -0.28
C PHE A 91 9.81 2.62 -0.76
N SER A 92 8.52 2.43 -1.00
CA SER A 92 7.69 3.52 -1.47
C SER A 92 7.61 4.65 -0.44
N SER A 93 7.29 4.35 0.81
CA SER A 93 7.13 5.33 1.89
C SER A 93 8.44 6.05 2.26
N ARG A 94 9.61 5.40 2.13
CA ARG A 94 10.90 6.03 2.48
C ARG A 94 11.26 7.23 1.60
N TYR A 95 10.81 7.26 0.34
CA TYR A 95 11.15 8.33 -0.60
C TYR A 95 9.90 9.21 -0.86
N VAL A 96 9.56 10.03 0.14
CA VAL A 96 8.42 10.98 0.08
C VAL A 96 8.72 12.21 -0.79
N HIS A 97 10.00 12.62 -0.90
CA HIS A 97 10.41 13.87 -1.57
C HIS A 97 11.10 13.66 -2.95
N GLY A 98 10.65 12.65 -3.71
CA GLY A 98 11.12 12.39 -5.07
C GLY A 98 10.66 11.03 -5.59
N SER A 99 10.71 10.82 -6.91
CA SER A 99 10.43 9.50 -7.50
C SER A 99 11.44 8.48 -6.96
N SER A 100 10.93 7.36 -6.42
CA SER A 100 11.72 6.24 -5.86
C SER A 100 12.75 5.64 -6.83
N LEU A 101 12.65 5.98 -8.13
CA LEU A 101 13.54 5.57 -9.22
C LEU A 101 14.67 6.57 -9.54
N THR A 102 15.02 7.49 -8.64
CA THR A 102 16.22 8.32 -8.84
C THR A 102 17.50 7.54 -8.53
N THR A 103 18.46 7.58 -9.46
CA THR A 103 19.74 6.84 -9.39
C THR A 103 20.57 7.16 -8.14
N GLU A 104 20.40 8.36 -7.58
CA GLU A 104 20.94 8.83 -6.30
C GLU A 104 20.26 8.14 -5.10
N GLY A 105 18.96 7.86 -5.17
CA GLY A 105 18.20 7.19 -4.12
C GLY A 105 18.54 5.71 -3.96
N ILE A 106 18.87 5.03 -5.06
CA ILE A 106 19.32 3.62 -5.08
C ILE A 106 20.75 3.48 -4.56
N ARG A 107 21.64 4.46 -4.82
CA ARG A 107 23.06 4.42 -4.39
C ARG A 107 23.30 5.01 -3.00
N GLY A 108 22.43 5.89 -2.53
CA GLY A 108 22.64 6.70 -1.32
C GLY A 108 22.50 5.97 0.01
N THR A 109 22.01 4.73 0.06
CA THR A 109 21.76 4.08 1.36
C THR A 109 22.07 2.59 1.38
N LYS A 110 23.36 2.25 1.56
CA LYS A 110 23.82 0.85 1.76
C LYS A 110 23.04 0.09 2.85
N ALA A 111 22.52 0.80 3.86
CA ALA A 111 21.70 0.22 4.94
C ALA A 111 20.39 -0.40 4.44
N VAL A 112 19.84 0.09 3.32
CA VAL A 112 18.61 -0.43 2.72
C VAL A 112 18.82 -1.83 2.14
N PHE A 113 19.92 -2.06 1.42
CA PHE A 113 20.27 -3.38 0.92
C PHE A 113 20.55 -4.36 2.06
N PHE A 114 21.19 -3.89 3.15
CA PHE A 114 21.37 -4.71 4.35
C PHE A 114 20.02 -5.09 4.98
N ALA A 115 19.08 -4.15 5.09
CA ALA A 115 17.75 -4.42 5.61
C ALA A 115 16.97 -5.41 4.74
N ILE A 116 16.96 -5.26 3.40
CA ILE A 116 16.34 -6.25 2.51
C ILE A 116 16.98 -7.62 2.68
N GLY A 117 18.32 -7.68 2.69
CA GLY A 117 19.06 -8.94 2.84
C GLY A 117 18.72 -9.63 4.16
N LEU A 118 18.69 -8.86 5.25
CA LEU A 118 18.30 -9.36 6.57
C LEU A 118 16.84 -9.85 6.58
N VAL A 119 15.90 -9.08 6.03
CA VAL A 119 14.49 -9.48 5.95
C VAL A 119 14.31 -10.72 5.08
N GLY A 120 14.96 -10.79 3.93
CA GLY A 120 14.94 -11.96 3.05
C GLY A 120 15.52 -13.20 3.72
N MET A 121 16.61 -13.06 4.47
CA MET A 121 17.20 -14.15 5.25
C MET A 121 16.26 -14.61 6.38
N LEU A 122 15.65 -13.68 7.12
CA LEU A 122 14.69 -14.01 8.17
C LEU A 122 13.41 -14.64 7.60
N GLN A 123 12.95 -14.21 6.43
CA GLN A 123 11.82 -14.83 5.71
C GLN A 123 12.14 -16.25 5.24
N ALA A 124 13.32 -16.46 4.69
CA ALA A 124 13.79 -17.79 4.30
C ALA A 124 13.92 -18.70 5.52
N ALA A 125 14.45 -18.20 6.64
CA ALA A 125 14.48 -18.93 7.90
C ALA A 125 13.04 -19.26 8.33
N PHE A 126 12.13 -18.29 8.37
CA PHE A 126 10.76 -18.52 8.78
C PHE A 126 10.03 -19.59 7.95
N THR A 127 10.29 -19.62 6.64
CA THR A 127 9.62 -20.53 5.69
C THR A 127 10.25 -21.93 5.65
N TYR A 128 11.57 -22.04 5.81
CA TYR A 128 12.30 -23.30 5.58
C TYR A 128 12.91 -23.94 6.83
N LEU A 129 13.01 -23.24 7.98
CA LEU A 129 13.54 -23.84 9.20
C LEU A 129 12.53 -24.80 9.83
N SER A 130 12.96 -26.05 10.00
CA SER A 130 12.16 -27.11 10.61
C SER A 130 11.53 -26.77 11.98
N PRO A 131 12.23 -26.09 12.92
CA PRO A 131 11.62 -25.70 14.20
C PRO A 131 10.47 -24.69 14.04
N ILE A 132 10.58 -23.79 13.06
CA ILE A 132 9.59 -22.75 12.80
C ILE A 132 8.38 -23.36 12.09
N GLN A 133 8.61 -24.28 11.16
CA GLN A 133 7.55 -25.07 10.50
C GLN A 133 6.69 -25.83 11.50
N PHE A 134 7.31 -26.43 12.52
CA PHE A 134 6.56 -27.10 13.59
C PHE A 134 5.76 -26.12 14.45
N LEU A 135 6.35 -24.98 14.82
CA LEU A 135 5.73 -24.00 15.72
C LEU A 135 4.57 -23.23 15.05
N PHE A 136 4.74 -22.82 13.79
CA PHE A 136 3.78 -22.00 13.06
C PHE A 136 2.95 -22.78 12.04
N LYS A 137 3.16 -24.10 11.94
CA LYS A 137 2.54 -24.98 10.92
C LYS A 137 2.70 -24.40 9.51
N THR A 138 3.93 -24.02 9.17
CA THR A 138 4.26 -23.50 7.84
C THR A 138 4.70 -24.63 6.91
N GLU A 139 4.43 -24.46 5.63
CA GLU A 139 4.84 -25.40 4.58
C GLU A 139 5.85 -24.74 3.64
N PRO A 140 6.86 -25.49 3.15
CA PRO A 140 7.87 -24.94 2.26
C PRO A 140 7.27 -24.50 0.92
N LEU A 141 7.69 -23.32 0.47
CA LEU A 141 7.22 -22.75 -0.79
C LEU A 141 8.02 -23.28 -1.99
N ASN A 142 7.31 -23.60 -3.06
CA ASN A 142 7.87 -23.94 -4.36
C ASN A 142 8.28 -22.68 -5.15
N PHE A 143 9.15 -22.84 -6.14
CA PHE A 143 9.62 -21.73 -6.97
C PHE A 143 8.48 -20.96 -7.67
N HIS A 144 7.45 -21.66 -8.17
CA HIS A 144 6.28 -21.03 -8.76
C HIS A 144 5.55 -20.09 -7.77
N GLN A 145 5.42 -20.51 -6.52
CA GLN A 145 4.73 -19.73 -5.48
C GLN A 145 5.53 -18.49 -5.09
N ILE A 146 6.85 -18.62 -4.98
CA ILE A 146 7.74 -17.47 -4.75
C ILE A 146 7.63 -16.47 -5.91
N ALA A 147 7.58 -16.95 -7.16
CA ALA A 147 7.42 -16.07 -8.32
C ALA A 147 6.08 -15.31 -8.30
N VAL A 148 4.98 -15.97 -7.91
CA VAL A 148 3.68 -15.32 -7.72
C VAL A 148 3.73 -14.25 -6.64
N ILE A 149 4.32 -14.56 -5.47
CA ILE A 149 4.48 -13.58 -4.37
C ILE A 149 5.30 -12.37 -4.82
N ALA A 150 6.42 -12.61 -5.51
CA ALA A 150 7.28 -11.55 -6.03
C ALA A 150 6.56 -10.66 -7.04
N LEU A 151 5.74 -11.25 -7.92
CA LEU A 151 4.92 -10.51 -8.89
C LEU A 151 3.88 -9.63 -8.18
N ILE A 152 3.19 -10.16 -7.17
CA ILE A 152 2.22 -9.40 -6.38
C ILE A 152 2.88 -8.23 -5.66
N GLY A 153 4.07 -8.46 -5.08
CA GLY A 153 4.88 -7.39 -4.50
C GLY A 153 5.21 -6.28 -5.51
N MET A 154 5.62 -6.65 -6.72
CA MET A 154 5.92 -5.70 -7.79
C MET A 154 4.68 -4.91 -8.23
N VAL A 155 3.52 -5.57 -8.36
CA VAL A 155 2.24 -4.90 -8.66
C VAL A 155 1.86 -3.93 -7.54
N GLY A 156 1.97 -4.34 -6.28
CA GLY A 156 1.74 -3.47 -5.12
C GLY A 156 2.64 -2.24 -5.12
N PHE A 157 3.94 -2.42 -5.41
CA PHE A 157 4.89 -1.32 -5.55
C PHE A 157 4.48 -0.31 -6.63
N ILE A 158 4.06 -0.80 -7.81
CA ILE A 158 3.59 0.07 -8.89
C ILE A 158 2.37 0.88 -8.46
N ILE A 159 1.41 0.24 -7.76
CA ILE A 159 0.23 0.93 -7.24
C ILE A 159 0.64 2.04 -6.26
N PHE A 160 1.52 1.74 -5.30
CA PHE A 160 1.97 2.73 -4.32
C PHE A 160 2.70 3.91 -4.98
N GLU A 161 3.54 3.66 -5.99
CA GLU A 161 4.18 4.77 -6.70
C GLU A 161 3.20 5.58 -7.56
N VAL A 162 2.20 4.93 -8.18
CA VAL A 162 1.16 5.65 -8.90
C VAL A 162 0.38 6.57 -7.94
N ASP A 163 -0.03 6.07 -6.78
CA ASP A 163 -0.74 6.87 -5.77
C ASP A 163 0.10 8.07 -5.32
N LYS A 164 1.40 7.85 -5.05
CA LYS A 164 2.31 8.92 -4.69
C LYS A 164 2.46 9.95 -5.82
N LEU A 165 2.63 9.50 -7.06
CA LEU A 165 2.74 10.39 -8.22
C LEU A 165 1.48 11.23 -8.43
N ILE A 166 0.30 10.64 -8.22
CA ILE A 166 -0.98 11.35 -8.28
C ILE A 166 -1.01 12.45 -7.21
N LEU A 167 -0.69 12.12 -5.95
CA LEU A 167 -0.65 13.08 -4.85
C LEU A 167 0.35 14.22 -5.09
N LEU A 168 1.55 13.90 -5.57
CA LEU A 168 2.57 14.89 -5.91
C LEU A 168 2.13 15.79 -7.07
N LYS A 169 1.48 15.24 -8.09
CA LYS A 169 0.98 16.04 -9.23
C LYS A 169 -0.11 17.02 -8.79
N PHE A 170 -1.01 16.63 -7.88
CA PHE A 170 -2.00 17.56 -7.32
C PHE A 170 -1.36 18.67 -6.46
N SER A 171 -0.27 18.37 -5.75
CA SER A 171 0.47 19.37 -4.96
C SER A 171 1.26 20.35 -5.84
N ASN A 172 1.85 19.86 -6.93
CA ASN A 172 2.79 20.62 -7.76
C ASN A 172 2.14 21.38 -8.92
N ASN A 173 0.84 21.19 -9.19
CA ASN A 173 0.09 21.92 -10.21
C ASN A 173 -0.43 23.27 -9.67
N LYS A 174 0.45 24.00 -8.98
CA LYS A 174 0.29 25.39 -8.54
C LYS A 174 0.88 26.34 -9.57
#